data_AF-A0A376U904-F1
#
_entry.id   AF-A0A376U904-F1
#
_cell.length_a   1.000
_cell.length_b   1.000
_cell.length_c   1.000
_cell.angle_alpha   90.00
_cell.angle_beta   90.00
_cell.angle_gamma   90.00
#
_symmetry.space_group_name_H-M   'P 1'
#
loop_
_entity.id
_entity.type
_entity.pdbx_description
1 polymer ?
#
loop_
_entity_poly.entity_id
_entity_poly.type
_entity_poly.pdbx_seq_one_letter_code
_entity_poly.pdbx_strand_id
1 'polypeptide(L)'
;MKCYNITLLIFITMIGRIMLHKKTLLFAALSAALWGGATQAADAAVVASLKPVGFIASAIADGVTETEVLLPDGASEHDYSLRPSDVKRLQNADLVVWVGPEMEAFMQKTGKQITRSEAGNDCAA
;
A
#
# COMPACT_ATOMS: atom_id res chain seq x y z
N MET A 1 -24.48 -54.56 40.30
CA MET A 1 -24.10 -54.55 38.88
C MET A 1 -24.48 -53.26 38.09
N LYS A 2 -25.00 -52.20 38.71
CA LYS A 2 -25.44 -50.98 37.96
C LYS A 2 -24.59 -49.72 38.23
N CYS A 3 -23.74 -49.70 39.27
CA CYS A 3 -22.89 -48.54 39.61
C CYS A 3 -21.68 -48.33 38.70
N TYR A 4 -21.10 -49.37 38.11
CA TYR A 4 -19.91 -49.23 37.25
C TYR A 4 -20.22 -48.59 35.90
N ASN A 5 -21.44 -48.77 35.37
CA ASN A 5 -21.85 -48.22 34.07
C ASN A 5 -22.07 -46.69 34.13
N ILE A 6 -22.66 -46.19 35.22
CA ILE A 6 -22.81 -44.75 35.47
C ILE A 6 -21.45 -44.07 35.71
N THR A 7 -20.56 -44.70 36.48
CA THR A 7 -19.22 -44.14 36.74
C THR A 7 -18.38 -44.07 35.46
N LEU A 8 -18.47 -45.08 34.58
CA LEU A 8 -17.79 -45.13 33.29
C LEU A 8 -18.31 -44.06 32.31
N LEU A 9 -19.63 -43.84 32.26
CA LEU A 9 -20.25 -42.81 31.41
C LEU A 9 -19.85 -41.37 31.81
N ILE A 10 -19.73 -41.08 33.11
CA ILE A 10 -19.26 -39.78 33.61
C ILE A 10 -17.79 -39.56 33.20
N PHE A 11 -16.97 -40.60 33.23
CA PHE A 11 -15.55 -40.52 32.85
C PHE A 11 -15.36 -40.27 31.34
N ILE A 12 -16.12 -40.98 30.50
CA ILE A 12 -16.10 -40.81 29.03
C ILE A 12 -16.57 -39.40 28.63
N THR A 13 -17.61 -38.88 29.28
CA THR A 13 -18.13 -37.52 29.03
C THR A 13 -17.18 -36.43 29.53
N MET A 14 -16.47 -36.62 30.64
CA MET A 14 -15.44 -35.69 31.12
C MET A 14 -14.22 -35.63 30.18
N ILE A 15 -13.72 -36.79 29.71
CA ILE A 15 -12.59 -36.84 28.76
C ILE A 15 -12.97 -36.15 27.44
N GLY A 16 -14.20 -36.36 26.96
CA GLY A 16 -14.73 -35.68 25.77
C GLY A 16 -14.78 -34.15 25.91
N ARG A 17 -15.21 -33.65 27.08
CA ARG A 17 -15.22 -32.20 27.37
C ARG A 17 -13.81 -31.60 27.47
N ILE A 18 -12.86 -32.33 28.03
CA ILE A 18 -11.44 -31.92 28.12
C ILE A 18 -10.80 -31.84 26.72
N MET A 19 -11.07 -32.82 25.86
CA MET A 19 -10.62 -32.83 24.45
C MET A 19 -11.27 -31.71 23.63
N LEU A 20 -12.56 -31.41 23.89
CA LEU A 20 -13.31 -30.36 23.20
C LEU A 20 -12.78 -28.97 23.57
N HIS A 21 -12.52 -28.71 24.86
CA HIS A 21 -11.95 -27.43 25.31
C HIS A 21 -10.56 -27.15 24.74
N LYS A 22 -9.70 -28.18 24.59
CA LYS A 22 -8.36 -28.04 24.00
C LYS A 22 -8.44 -27.67 22.51
N LYS A 23 -9.38 -28.25 21.76
CA LYS A 23 -9.64 -27.88 20.36
C LYS A 23 -10.28 -26.49 20.25
N THR A 24 -11.27 -26.18 21.09
CA THR A 24 -11.91 -24.85 21.12
C THR A 24 -10.92 -23.73 21.45
N LEU A 25 -9.97 -23.96 22.37
CA LEU A 25 -8.89 -23.00 22.66
C LEU A 25 -7.94 -22.81 21.48
N LEU A 26 -7.57 -23.89 20.78
CA LEU A 26 -6.74 -23.79 19.57
C LEU A 26 -7.44 -23.05 18.43
N PHE A 27 -8.73 -23.33 18.21
CA PHE A 27 -9.52 -22.61 17.20
C PHE A 27 -9.70 -21.14 17.57
N ALA A 28 -9.98 -20.82 18.84
CA ALA A 28 -10.11 -19.44 19.30
C ALA A 28 -8.78 -18.65 19.15
N ALA A 29 -7.64 -19.27 19.45
CA ALA A 29 -6.33 -18.67 19.25
C ALA A 29 -6.02 -18.41 17.76
N LEU A 30 -6.37 -19.36 16.88
CA LEU A 30 -6.20 -19.20 15.44
C LEU A 30 -7.12 -18.09 14.88
N SER A 31 -8.36 -18.01 15.35
CA SER A 31 -9.31 -16.94 14.98
C SER A 31 -8.85 -15.57 15.48
N ALA A 32 -8.27 -15.48 16.68
CA ALA A 32 -7.71 -14.23 17.19
C ALA A 32 -6.49 -13.75 16.40
N ALA A 33 -5.62 -14.68 15.97
CA ALA A 33 -4.48 -14.36 15.11
C ALA A 33 -4.90 -13.85 13.72
N LEU A 34 -6.02 -14.35 13.17
CA LEU A 34 -6.57 -13.85 11.90
C LEU A 34 -7.23 -12.47 12.04
N TRP A 35 -7.71 -12.10 13.22
CA TRP A 35 -8.35 -10.79 13.44
C TRP A 35 -7.35 -9.65 13.70
N GLY A 36 -6.11 -9.98 14.05
CA GLY A 36 -4.98 -9.03 14.09
C GLY A 36 -4.49 -8.70 12.69
N GLY A 37 -5.37 -8.13 11.85
CA GLY A 37 -5.05 -7.73 10.49
C GLY A 37 -3.90 -6.74 10.47
N ALA A 38 -2.92 -7.01 9.60
CA ALA A 38 -1.78 -6.16 9.36
C ALA A 38 -2.23 -4.74 8.97
N THR A 39 -1.93 -3.76 9.80
CA THR A 39 -1.98 -2.35 9.41
C THR A 39 -0.81 -2.13 8.44
N GLN A 40 -1.06 -2.30 7.14
CA GLN A 40 -0.10 -1.91 6.13
C GLN A 40 -0.13 -0.38 6.04
N ALA A 41 1.00 0.25 6.36
CA ALA A 41 1.18 1.67 6.08
C ALA A 41 1.06 1.85 4.57
N ALA A 42 0.13 2.70 4.12
CA ALA A 42 -0.01 3.05 2.72
C ALA A 42 1.09 4.06 2.39
N ASP A 43 2.18 3.59 1.80
CA ASP A 43 3.25 4.42 1.27
C ASP A 43 3.14 4.43 -0.26
N ALA A 44 3.06 5.60 -0.86
CA ALA A 44 2.93 5.78 -2.29
C ALA A 44 3.93 6.84 -2.75
N ALA A 45 4.77 6.52 -3.72
CA ALA A 45 5.77 7.45 -4.21
C ALA A 45 5.10 8.58 -5.01
N VAL A 46 4.88 9.74 -4.38
CA VAL A 46 4.29 10.93 -5.01
C VAL A 46 5.40 11.86 -5.51
N VAL A 47 5.38 12.16 -6.81
CA VAL A 47 6.32 13.10 -7.43
C VAL A 47 5.56 14.31 -7.99
N ALA A 48 5.87 15.49 -7.48
CA ALA A 48 5.39 16.76 -7.99
C ALA A 48 6.41 17.38 -8.96
N SER A 49 5.92 18.02 -10.02
CA SER A 49 6.78 18.65 -11.01
C SER A 49 7.53 19.89 -10.48
N LEU A 50 6.81 20.76 -9.79
CA LEU A 50 7.25 22.08 -9.36
C LEU A 50 7.10 22.26 -7.85
N LYS A 51 7.89 23.17 -7.27
CA LYS A 51 7.86 23.43 -5.82
C LYS A 51 6.50 23.93 -5.31
N PRO A 52 5.79 24.87 -5.97
CA PRO A 52 4.44 25.26 -5.55
C PRO A 52 3.46 24.09 -5.55
N VAL A 53 3.54 23.19 -6.54
CA VAL A 53 2.70 22.00 -6.64
C VAL A 53 3.07 20.99 -5.54
N GLY A 54 4.36 20.81 -5.28
CA GLY A 54 4.87 19.97 -4.20
C GLY A 54 4.41 20.43 -2.82
N PHE A 55 4.29 21.74 -2.58
CA PHE A 55 3.74 22.25 -1.31
C PHE A 55 2.26 21.91 -1.12
N ILE A 56 1.46 21.96 -2.18
CA ILE A 56 0.06 21.58 -2.12
C ILE A 56 -0.06 20.06 -1.92
N ALA A 57 0.67 19.28 -2.71
CA ALA A 57 0.66 17.83 -2.62
C ALA A 57 1.16 17.32 -1.26
N SER A 58 2.22 17.90 -0.71
CA SER A 58 2.70 17.57 0.64
C SER A 58 1.70 17.95 1.74
N ALA A 59 1.01 19.10 1.62
CA ALA A 59 -0.04 19.46 2.57
C ALA A 59 -1.24 18.50 2.54
N ILE A 60 -1.49 17.85 1.39
CA ILE A 60 -2.54 16.84 1.24
C ILE A 60 -2.06 15.47 1.72
N ALA A 61 -0.81 15.12 1.43
CA ALA A 61 -0.20 13.84 1.78
C ALA A 61 0.38 13.79 3.21
N ASP A 62 0.30 14.90 3.96
CA ASP A 62 0.81 15.01 5.33
C ASP A 62 0.26 13.90 6.23
N GLY A 63 1.16 13.20 6.90
CA GLY A 63 0.84 12.05 7.75
C GLY A 63 0.57 10.72 7.01
N VAL A 64 0.64 10.68 5.67
CA VAL A 64 0.48 9.45 4.87
C VAL A 64 1.77 9.08 4.15
N THR A 65 2.29 9.96 3.29
CA THR A 65 3.50 9.70 2.50
C THR A 65 4.24 11.01 2.15
N GLU A 66 5.54 10.91 1.86
CA GLU A 66 6.35 12.06 1.48
C GLU A 66 6.13 12.42 -0.01
N THR A 67 6.11 13.72 -0.29
CA THR A 67 6.05 14.21 -1.68
C THR A 67 7.42 14.69 -2.12
N GLU A 68 7.93 14.11 -3.20
CA GLU A 68 9.17 14.56 -3.83
C GLU A 68 8.91 15.64 -4.88
N VAL A 69 9.80 16.62 -4.98
CA VAL A 69 9.79 17.61 -6.07
C VAL A 69 10.82 17.22 -7.13
N LEU A 70 10.41 17.29 -8.39
CA LEU A 70 11.25 16.95 -9.54
C LEU A 70 12.24 18.06 -9.87
N LEU A 71 11.75 19.30 -9.99
CA LEU A 71 12.57 20.45 -10.34
C LEU A 71 13.42 20.92 -9.15
N PRO A 72 14.76 20.95 -9.25
CA PRO A 72 15.63 21.37 -8.16
C PRO A 72 15.56 22.90 -7.94
N ASP A 73 15.93 23.33 -6.75
CA ASP A 73 15.94 24.74 -6.39
C ASP A 73 16.83 25.56 -7.33
N GLY A 74 16.27 26.64 -7.89
CA GLY A 74 16.97 27.54 -8.81
C GLY A 74 16.97 27.11 -10.28
N ALA A 75 16.39 25.96 -10.63
CA ALA A 75 16.12 25.63 -12.03
C ALA A 75 14.82 26.30 -12.51
N SER A 76 14.84 26.80 -13.75
CA SER A 76 13.70 27.43 -14.44
C SER A 76 12.83 26.36 -15.09
N GLU A 77 11.50 26.47 -14.97
CA GLU A 77 10.53 25.55 -15.59
C GLU A 77 10.61 25.55 -17.12
N HIS A 78 11.13 26.63 -17.70
CA HIS A 78 11.25 26.81 -19.13
C HIS A 78 12.58 26.30 -19.69
N ASP A 79 13.63 26.26 -18.87
CA ASP A 79 15.00 25.91 -19.31
C ASP A 79 15.48 24.55 -18.80
N TYR A 80 14.68 23.89 -17.95
CA TYR A 80 15.05 22.61 -17.38
C TYR A 80 14.94 21.46 -18.38
N SER A 81 15.98 20.65 -18.47
CA SER A 81 15.98 19.41 -19.24
C SER A 81 16.02 18.21 -18.30
N LEU A 82 15.08 17.28 -18.47
CA LEU A 82 15.02 16.05 -17.69
C LEU A 82 16.31 15.25 -17.82
N ARG A 83 16.92 14.89 -16.69
CA ARG A 83 18.05 13.96 -16.66
C ARG A 83 17.53 12.53 -16.69
N PRO A 84 18.33 11.54 -17.13
CA PRO A 84 17.94 10.14 -17.08
C PRO A 84 17.50 9.66 -15.70
N SER A 85 18.09 10.21 -14.63
CA SER A 85 17.68 9.95 -13.24
C SER A 85 16.28 10.45 -12.93
N ASP A 86 15.89 11.61 -13.46
CA ASP A 86 14.58 12.23 -13.22
C ASP A 86 13.48 11.45 -13.94
N VAL A 87 13.76 11.00 -15.17
CA VAL A 87 12.86 10.10 -15.92
C VAL A 87 12.64 8.80 -15.16
N LYS A 88 13.70 8.23 -14.58
CA LYS A 88 13.59 7.01 -13.78
C LYS A 88 12.75 7.22 -12.51
N ARG A 89 12.89 8.37 -11.84
CA ARG A 89 12.03 8.75 -10.71
C ARG A 89 10.56 8.84 -11.12
N LEU A 90 10.27 9.48 -12.24
CA LEU A 90 8.90 9.59 -12.78
C LEU A 90 8.29 8.24 -13.18
N GLN A 91 9.10 7.29 -13.65
CA GLN A 91 8.63 5.94 -14.00
C GLN A 91 8.36 5.05 -12.78
N ASN A 92 9.08 5.29 -11.69
CA ASN A 92 8.93 4.54 -10.45
C ASN A 92 7.90 5.18 -9.49
N ALA A 93 7.38 6.36 -9.83
CA ALA A 93 6.38 7.05 -9.02
C ALA A 93 5.02 6.37 -9.19
N ASP A 94 4.30 6.22 -8.08
CA ASP A 94 2.92 5.74 -8.09
C ASP A 94 1.94 6.87 -8.50
N LEU A 95 2.32 8.13 -8.25
CA LEU A 95 1.54 9.30 -8.63
C LEU A 95 2.46 10.45 -9.08
N VAL A 96 2.18 11.00 -10.25
CA VAL A 96 2.84 12.22 -10.76
C VAL A 96 1.84 13.37 -10.81
N VAL A 97 2.13 14.45 -10.09
CA VAL A 97 1.30 15.67 -10.07
C VAL A 97 2.01 16.78 -10.85
N TRP A 98 1.36 17.26 -11.90
CA TRP A 98 1.89 18.31 -12.78
C TRP A 98 0.74 19.16 -13.36
N VAL A 99 1.03 20.40 -13.74
CA VAL A 99 -0.01 21.34 -14.20
C VAL A 99 -0.33 21.15 -15.68
N GLY A 100 0.69 20.94 -16.51
CA GLY A 100 0.52 20.70 -17.94
C GLY A 100 1.60 21.35 -18.83
N PRO A 101 1.53 21.12 -20.14
CA PRO A 101 2.60 21.47 -21.08
C PRO A 101 2.80 22.99 -21.27
N GLU A 102 1.79 23.81 -21.01
CA GLU A 102 1.89 25.28 -21.14
C GLU A 102 2.88 25.89 -20.15
N MET A 103 2.99 25.30 -18.96
CA MET A 103 3.90 25.77 -17.91
C MET A 103 5.13 24.87 -17.76
N GLU A 104 5.01 23.59 -18.11
CA GLU A 104 6.03 22.57 -17.89
C GLU A 104 6.35 21.79 -19.18
N ALA A 105 6.88 22.49 -20.18
CA ALA A 105 7.16 21.90 -21.49
C ALA A 105 8.07 20.66 -21.42
N PHE A 106 9.00 20.62 -20.47
CA PHE A 106 9.92 19.50 -20.24
C PHE A 106 9.21 18.19 -19.86
N MET A 107 8.02 18.27 -19.28
CA MET A 107 7.24 17.11 -18.85
C MET A 107 6.43 16.47 -19.98
N GLN A 108 6.12 17.20 -21.05
CA GLN A 108 5.16 16.75 -22.08
C GLN A 108 5.51 15.38 -22.67
N LYS A 109 6.79 15.15 -22.99
CA LYS A 109 7.27 13.89 -23.54
C LYS A 109 7.13 12.74 -22.54
N THR A 110 7.53 12.96 -21.30
CA THR A 110 7.55 11.94 -20.26
C THR A 110 6.15 11.64 -19.75
N GLY A 111 5.30 12.66 -19.57
CA GLY A 111 3.87 12.54 -19.23
C GLY A 111 3.11 11.64 -20.21
N LYS A 112 3.40 11.77 -21.51
CA LYS A 112 2.83 10.89 -22.54
C LYS A 112 3.37 9.45 -22.48
N GLN A 113 4.59 9.26 -21.97
CA GLN A 113 5.20 7.95 -21.85
C GLN A 113 4.63 7.18 -20.65
N ILE A 114 4.51 7.83 -19.48
CA ILE A 114 3.96 7.21 -18.26
C ILE A 114 2.49 6.77 -18.43
N THR A 115 1.64 7.61 -19.06
CA THR A 115 0.25 7.22 -19.34
C THR A 115 0.14 6.06 -20.34
N ARG A 116 1.09 5.93 -21.28
CA ARG A 116 1.10 4.83 -22.25
C ARG A 116 1.52 3.51 -21.61
N SER A 117 2.43 3.52 -20.65
CA SER A 117 2.81 2.29 -19.94
C SER A 117 1.66 1.72 -19.11
N GLU A 118 0.82 2.58 -18.53
CA GLU A 118 -0.39 2.14 -17.82
C GLU A 118 -1.41 1.52 -18.80
N ALA A 119 -1.73 2.21 -19.89
CA ALA A 119 -2.68 1.71 -20.90
C ALA A 119 -2.22 0.42 -21.63
N GLY A 120 -0.91 0.13 -21.65
CA GLY A 120 -0.37 -1.10 -22.21
C GLY A 120 -0.55 -2.33 -21.30
N ASN A 121 -0.64 -2.13 -19.99
CA ASN A 121 -0.80 -3.21 -19.01
C ASN A 121 -2.26 -3.65 -18.84
N ASP A 122 -3.23 -2.81 -19.23
CA ASP A 122 -4.66 -3.12 -19.17
C ASP A 122 -5.11 -4.11 -20.27
N CYS A 123 -4.31 -4.29 -21.33
CA CYS A 123 -4.58 -5.27 -22.38
C CYS A 123 -4.02 -6.67 -22.07
N ALA A 124 -3.36 -6.86 -20.92
CA ALA A 124 -2.78 -8.13 -20.48
C ALA A 124 -3.62 -8.86 -19.41
N ALA A 125 -4.83 -8.36 -19.09
CA ALA A 125 -5.76 -8.93 -18.12
C ALA A 125 -6.97 -9.59 -18.78
#